data_AF-A0A7V7HE92-F1
#
_entry.id   AF-A0A7V7HE92-F1
#
_cell.length_a   1.000
_cell.length_b   1.000
_cell.length_c   1.000
_cell.angle_alpha   90.00
_cell.angle_beta   90.00
_cell.angle_gamma   90.00
#
_symmetry.space_group_name_H-M   'P 1'
#
loop_
_entity.id
_entity.type
_entity.pdbx_description
1 polymer ?
#
loop_
_entity_poly.entity_id
_entity_poly.type
_entity_poly.pdbx_seq_one_letter_code
_entity_poly.pdbx_strand_id
1 'polypeptide(L)'
;MMNQKDKERKERVAHIIDIPDEYRLVVDDREGVNDPYHLLWWEHKEDAERTIQITLNRHTGNLIEFRIEDENSFSSGKEVIEENEAREIANTFLKKYTKEGYEFYTYVTVKDGRRGCKEVNYMQEVNSYPLPNTGCVVRVHPSGNVVNFHHNGQKAIEKKPLWPSEIVEENVVLENLKARQDMRLVFVDLTHSSCKYEKGEEVKGYRLVYEPEPGHAFIDASTGKDLYGPEHYKLPSTVLVDKPLKNGHKKDLFDLFDWDKGKFVELDKQVDEDEVRIKFVLKEELQKEVEEKDSYSMDEFYKKHFPMLKHDEFVVITLDKEQNQLLSFFMWKDEKKRKTILSREQCLEKALQFLEHSIPNATKYVRLWDTYEEEEGIERFSFSIYVNDIHVEGKYIMININTENGAVMHYSGESSKFIKELLTYETTPKVTKEEALEVYREAMRVNLEWFLENEVEETNYELLYKQTTNENHKEFFECSREIRYIDAHTGEKIWSEY
;
A
#
# COMPACT_ATOMS: atom_id res chain seq x y z
N MET A 1 -12.47 19.59 33.15
CA MET A 1 -13.89 19.75 32.74
C MET A 1 -14.02 19.26 31.32
N MET A 2 -14.98 18.39 31.04
CA MET A 2 -15.25 17.88 29.69
C MET A 2 -15.83 18.99 28.82
N ASN A 3 -15.40 19.09 27.57
CA ASN A 3 -15.94 20.07 26.62
C ASN A 3 -17.42 19.75 26.35
N GLN A 4 -18.29 20.75 26.30
CA GLN A 4 -19.72 20.59 25.98
C GLN A 4 -19.93 19.86 24.64
N LYS A 5 -19.11 20.18 23.62
CA LYS A 5 -19.14 19.52 22.30
C LYS A 5 -18.81 18.02 22.41
N ASP A 6 -17.82 17.65 23.22
CA ASP A 6 -17.46 16.25 23.48
C ASP A 6 -18.63 15.50 24.13
N LYS A 7 -19.23 16.08 25.18
CA LYS A 7 -20.41 15.49 25.84
C LYS A 7 -21.57 15.22 24.87
N GLU A 8 -21.90 16.21 24.04
CA GLU A 8 -22.97 16.07 23.03
C GLU A 8 -22.67 14.97 22.00
N ARG A 9 -21.41 14.80 21.61
CA ARG A 9 -21.00 13.74 20.67
C ARG A 9 -21.01 12.37 21.32
N LYS A 10 -20.55 12.23 22.57
CA LYS A 10 -20.68 10.99 23.34
C LYS A 10 -22.13 10.58 23.51
N GLU A 11 -23.02 11.49 23.90
CA GLU A 11 -24.47 11.22 24.01
C GLU A 11 -25.08 10.77 22.67
N ARG A 12 -24.65 11.37 21.55
CA ARG A 12 -25.13 10.98 20.21
C ARG A 12 -24.78 9.54 19.85
N VAL A 13 -23.58 9.06 20.18
CA VAL A 13 -23.10 7.72 19.81
C VAL A 13 -23.22 6.68 20.93
N ALA A 14 -23.73 7.06 22.10
CA ALA A 14 -23.93 6.18 23.27
C ALA A 14 -24.78 4.95 22.97
N HIS A 15 -25.65 5.02 21.96
CA HIS A 15 -26.44 3.89 21.50
C HIS A 15 -25.62 2.85 20.75
N ILE A 16 -24.40 3.16 20.26
CA ILE A 16 -23.42 2.29 19.59
C ILE A 16 -22.38 1.80 20.60
N ILE A 17 -21.71 2.74 21.29
CA ILE A 17 -20.69 2.47 22.29
C ILE A 17 -20.73 3.54 23.38
N ASP A 18 -20.48 3.12 24.62
CA ASP A 18 -20.20 4.04 25.72
C ASP A 18 -18.74 4.49 25.67
N ILE A 19 -18.50 5.78 25.40
CA ILE A 19 -17.15 6.33 25.27
C ILE A 19 -16.66 6.77 26.64
N PRO A 20 -15.62 6.13 27.21
CA PRO A 20 -15.17 6.44 28.56
C PRO A 20 -14.70 7.88 28.74
N ASP A 21 -14.71 8.38 29.96
CA ASP A 21 -14.30 9.77 30.27
C ASP A 21 -12.81 9.99 30.07
N GLU A 22 -12.00 8.93 30.02
CA GLU A 22 -10.57 8.95 29.71
C GLU A 22 -10.29 9.32 28.24
N TYR A 23 -11.31 9.29 27.39
CA TYR A 23 -11.25 9.69 25.99
C TYR A 23 -11.70 11.14 25.80
N ARG A 24 -10.99 11.87 24.94
CA ARG A 24 -11.31 13.24 24.52
C ARG A 24 -11.57 13.30 23.01
N LEU A 25 -12.60 14.04 22.62
CA LEU A 25 -12.87 14.30 21.20
C LEU A 25 -11.72 15.11 20.59
N VAL A 26 -11.22 14.68 19.44
CA VAL A 26 -10.17 15.37 18.67
C VAL A 26 -10.59 15.70 17.24
N VAL A 27 -11.58 14.98 16.68
CA VAL A 27 -12.18 15.28 15.36
C VAL A 27 -13.70 15.21 15.45
N ASP A 28 -14.37 16.19 14.85
CA ASP A 28 -15.80 16.25 14.58
C ASP A 28 -15.99 16.87 13.19
N ASP A 29 -15.61 16.10 12.17
CA ASP A 29 -15.48 16.59 10.81
C ASP A 29 -16.72 16.29 9.97
N ARG A 30 -17.21 17.34 9.33
CA ARG A 30 -18.42 17.35 8.49
C ARG A 30 -18.16 17.99 7.13
N GLU A 31 -16.89 18.31 6.81
CA GLU A 31 -16.54 19.13 5.65
C GLU A 31 -16.84 18.42 4.32
N GLY A 32 -17.20 19.23 3.31
CA GLY A 32 -17.55 18.79 1.95
C GLY A 32 -19.06 18.73 1.70
N VAL A 33 -19.66 19.72 1.03
CA VAL A 33 -21.13 19.80 0.75
C VAL A 33 -21.68 18.56 0.01
N ASN A 34 -20.82 17.81 -0.66
CA ASN A 34 -21.16 16.60 -1.41
C ASN A 34 -20.78 15.28 -0.72
N ASP A 35 -19.98 15.31 0.35
CA ASP A 35 -19.51 14.10 1.04
C ASP A 35 -20.47 13.63 2.16
N PRO A 36 -21.18 12.50 2.02
CA PRO A 36 -22.15 12.05 3.02
C PRO A 36 -21.56 11.62 4.38
N TYR A 37 -20.25 11.68 4.61
CA TYR A 37 -19.60 11.22 5.84
C TYR A 37 -19.61 12.28 6.96
N HIS A 38 -19.70 11.81 8.21
CA HIS A 38 -19.45 12.57 9.43
C HIS A 38 -18.51 11.73 10.31
N LEU A 39 -17.24 12.13 10.38
CA LEU A 39 -16.22 11.45 11.17
C LEU A 39 -16.13 12.04 12.59
N LEU A 40 -16.16 11.15 13.58
CA LEU A 40 -15.92 11.45 14.99
C LEU A 40 -14.73 10.62 15.47
N TRP A 41 -13.74 11.29 16.06
CA TRP A 41 -12.51 10.64 16.54
C TRP A 41 -12.24 11.07 17.99
N TRP A 42 -12.04 10.10 18.86
CA TRP A 42 -11.54 10.30 20.22
C TRP A 42 -10.16 9.66 20.43
N GLU A 43 -9.30 10.37 21.16
CA GLU A 43 -8.02 9.85 21.66
C GLU A 43 -8.10 9.64 23.17
N HIS A 44 -7.43 8.61 23.68
CA HIS A 44 -7.21 8.46 25.11
C HIS A 44 -6.30 9.60 25.62
N LYS A 45 -6.63 10.17 26.78
CA LYS A 45 -5.94 11.34 27.34
C LYS A 45 -4.47 11.09 27.69
N GLU A 46 -4.12 9.86 28.04
CA GLU A 46 -2.76 9.48 28.43
C GLU A 46 -1.96 8.80 27.30
N ASP A 47 -2.64 8.37 26.23
CA ASP A 47 -2.03 7.55 25.17
C ASP A 47 -2.76 7.81 23.85
N ALA A 48 -2.21 8.68 23.00
CA ALA A 48 -2.88 9.12 21.77
C ALA A 48 -2.98 8.01 20.71
N GLU A 49 -2.24 6.91 20.84
CA GLU A 49 -2.37 5.73 19.96
C GLU A 49 -3.66 4.96 20.24
N ARG A 50 -4.24 5.14 21.44
CA ARG A 50 -5.53 4.56 21.78
C ARG A 50 -6.66 5.42 21.26
N THR A 51 -7.36 4.91 20.25
CA THR A 51 -8.39 5.69 19.55
C THR A 51 -9.74 5.00 19.48
N ILE A 52 -10.79 5.80 19.40
CA ILE A 52 -12.15 5.38 19.04
C ILE A 52 -12.60 6.24 17.88
N GLN A 53 -12.95 5.62 16.77
CA GLN A 53 -13.38 6.30 15.55
C GLN A 53 -14.77 5.80 15.15
N ILE A 54 -15.65 6.74 14.79
CA ILE A 54 -17.01 6.45 14.34
C ILE A 54 -17.30 7.35 13.13
N THR A 55 -17.60 6.72 12.00
CA THR A 55 -18.05 7.41 10.80
C THR A 55 -19.55 7.16 10.63
N LEU A 56 -20.32 8.24 10.59
CA LEU A 56 -21.76 8.20 10.37
C LEU A 56 -22.12 8.78 9.02
N ASN A 57 -23.22 8.31 8.44
CA ASN A 57 -23.85 9.04 7.34
C ASN A 57 -24.48 10.32 7.89
N ARG A 58 -24.05 11.49 7.43
CA ARG A 58 -24.55 12.78 7.96
C ARG A 58 -26.03 13.03 7.70
N HIS A 59 -26.61 12.42 6.66
CA HIS A 59 -28.00 12.62 6.27
C HIS A 59 -28.96 11.64 6.95
N THR A 60 -28.53 10.39 7.13
CA THR A 60 -29.37 9.31 7.70
C THR A 60 -29.03 8.97 9.14
N GLY A 61 -27.82 9.30 9.60
CA GLY A 61 -27.30 8.91 10.92
C GLY A 61 -26.84 7.45 11.00
N ASN A 62 -26.94 6.68 9.91
CA ASN A 62 -26.52 5.28 9.88
C ASN A 62 -25.01 5.14 10.13
N LEU A 63 -24.62 4.05 10.80
CA LEU A 63 -23.22 3.73 10.98
C LEU A 63 -22.60 3.29 9.64
N ILE A 64 -21.45 3.86 9.30
CA ILE A 64 -20.68 3.52 8.10
C ILE A 64 -19.43 2.75 8.50
N GLU A 65 -18.72 3.26 9.50
CA GLU A 65 -17.51 2.65 10.02
C GLU A 65 -17.41 2.90 11.52
N PHE A 66 -16.81 1.94 12.23
CA PHE A 66 -16.52 2.01 13.64
C PHE A 66 -15.24 1.25 13.94
N ARG A 67 -14.32 1.85 14.68
CA ARG A 67 -13.05 1.23 15.04
C ARG A 67 -12.62 1.64 16.45
N ILE A 68 -12.16 0.66 17.21
CA ILE A 68 -11.45 0.86 18.47
C ILE A 68 -10.03 0.35 18.30
N GLU A 69 -9.06 1.24 18.51
CA GLU A 69 -7.65 0.93 18.57
C GLU A 69 -7.13 1.08 20.00
N ASP A 70 -7.81 0.48 20.97
CA ASP A 70 -7.33 0.45 22.35
C ASP A 70 -7.09 -0.99 22.78
N GLU A 71 -5.82 -1.34 22.77
CA GLU A 71 -5.31 -2.64 23.16
C GLU A 71 -5.64 -3.07 24.59
N ASN A 72 -5.86 -2.11 25.49
CA ASN A 72 -6.13 -2.33 26.92
C ASN A 72 -7.60 -2.13 27.28
N SER A 73 -8.42 -1.58 26.38
CA SER A 73 -9.85 -1.31 26.63
C SER A 73 -10.66 -2.56 26.97
N PHE A 74 -10.21 -3.73 26.52
CA PHE A 74 -10.91 -4.99 26.75
C PHE A 74 -10.01 -6.03 27.42
N SER A 75 -9.78 -5.86 28.73
CA SER A 75 -9.28 -6.97 29.54
C SER A 75 -10.38 -8.03 29.69
N SER A 76 -10.25 -9.16 29.00
CA SER A 76 -11.08 -10.34 29.25
C SER A 76 -10.25 -11.43 29.90
N GLY A 77 -10.78 -12.05 30.98
CA GLY A 77 -10.27 -13.31 31.50
C GLY A 77 -10.58 -14.53 30.60
N LYS A 78 -11.22 -14.29 29.45
CA LYS A 78 -11.42 -15.27 28.37
C LYS A 78 -10.40 -14.98 27.26
N GLU A 79 -9.62 -15.99 26.88
CA GLU A 79 -8.60 -15.87 25.83
C GLU A 79 -9.19 -15.94 24.41
N VAL A 80 -10.35 -16.59 24.23
CA VAL A 80 -10.96 -16.81 22.90
C VAL A 80 -12.48 -16.79 23.00
N ILE A 81 -13.14 -16.22 21.98
CA ILE A 81 -14.59 -16.34 21.76
C ILE A 81 -14.88 -17.37 20.66
N GLU A 82 -15.89 -18.20 20.89
CA GLU A 82 -16.32 -19.22 19.94
C GLU A 82 -16.93 -18.58 18.68
N GLU A 83 -16.74 -19.20 17.52
CA GLU A 83 -17.16 -18.64 16.23
C GLU A 83 -18.68 -18.38 16.17
N ASN A 84 -19.47 -19.31 16.71
CA ASN A 84 -20.92 -19.16 16.74
C ASN A 84 -21.35 -18.01 17.67
N GLU A 85 -20.66 -17.83 18.81
CA GLU A 85 -20.95 -16.73 19.74
C GLU A 85 -20.61 -15.38 19.09
N ALA A 86 -19.45 -15.28 18.45
CA ALA A 86 -19.05 -14.08 17.70
C ALA A 86 -20.04 -13.74 16.57
N ARG A 87 -20.50 -14.76 15.83
CA ARG A 87 -21.47 -14.59 14.75
C ARG A 87 -22.81 -14.07 15.26
N GLU A 88 -23.33 -14.58 16.38
CA GLU A 88 -24.59 -14.09 16.97
C GLU A 88 -24.49 -12.63 17.43
N ILE A 89 -23.35 -12.25 18.02
CA ILE A 89 -23.08 -10.86 18.42
C ILE A 89 -23.03 -9.95 17.19
N ALA A 90 -22.31 -10.36 16.15
CA ALA A 90 -22.21 -9.61 14.90
C ALA A 90 -23.58 -9.48 14.19
N ASN A 91 -24.38 -10.55 14.14
CA ASN A 91 -25.74 -10.51 13.58
C ASN A 91 -26.63 -9.52 14.32
N THR A 92 -26.56 -9.53 15.66
CA THR A 92 -27.32 -8.61 16.52
C THR A 92 -26.89 -7.17 16.28
N PHE A 93 -25.59 -6.92 16.12
CA PHE A 93 -25.04 -5.61 15.80
C PHE A 93 -25.54 -5.11 14.44
N LEU A 94 -25.40 -5.90 13.37
CA LEU A 94 -25.82 -5.51 12.03
C LEU A 94 -27.32 -5.21 11.96
N LYS A 95 -28.16 -6.04 12.61
CA LYS A 95 -29.61 -5.82 12.67
C LYS A 95 -29.98 -4.48 13.32
N LYS A 96 -29.14 -3.96 14.21
CA LYS A 96 -29.40 -2.72 14.95
C LYS A 96 -28.90 -1.47 14.21
N TYR A 97 -27.74 -1.53 13.56
CA TYR A 97 -27.06 -0.33 13.04
C TYR A 97 -26.95 -0.22 11.52
N THR A 98 -27.30 -1.27 10.79
CA THR A 98 -27.31 -1.26 9.31
C THR A 98 -28.73 -1.31 8.78
N LYS A 99 -28.96 -0.74 7.59
CA LYS A 99 -30.30 -0.68 6.98
C LYS A 99 -30.70 -2.04 6.39
N GLU A 100 -29.74 -2.71 5.79
CA GLU A 100 -29.86 -3.98 5.09
C GLU A 100 -30.07 -5.15 6.07
N GLY A 101 -29.49 -5.04 7.27
CA GLY A 101 -29.43 -6.14 8.23
C GLY A 101 -28.52 -7.28 7.73
N TYR A 102 -28.38 -8.35 8.53
CA TYR A 102 -27.53 -9.49 8.15
C TYR A 102 -28.18 -10.41 7.11
N GLU A 103 -29.51 -10.39 6.98
CA GLU A 103 -30.29 -11.26 6.06
C GLU A 103 -30.00 -10.97 4.58
N PHE A 104 -29.44 -9.81 4.27
CA PHE A 104 -29.04 -9.41 2.93
C PHE A 104 -27.79 -10.15 2.43
N TYR A 105 -26.98 -10.67 3.35
CA TYR A 105 -25.73 -11.34 3.05
C TYR A 105 -25.96 -12.84 2.95
N THR A 106 -25.44 -13.44 1.88
CA THR A 106 -25.67 -14.85 1.53
C THR A 106 -24.43 -15.71 1.76
N TYR A 107 -23.28 -15.08 2.00
CA TYR A 107 -22.00 -15.70 2.28
C TYR A 107 -21.44 -15.12 3.58
N VAL A 108 -21.20 -15.98 4.57
CA VAL A 108 -20.71 -15.56 5.90
C VAL A 108 -19.55 -16.45 6.33
N THR A 109 -18.39 -15.86 6.60
CA THR A 109 -17.24 -16.56 7.17
C THR A 109 -16.83 -15.95 8.49
N VAL A 110 -16.21 -16.77 9.34
CA VAL A 110 -15.63 -16.34 10.60
C VAL A 110 -14.15 -16.70 10.55
N LYS A 111 -13.28 -15.74 10.84
CA LYS A 111 -11.83 -15.95 10.91
C LYS A 111 -11.30 -15.61 12.28
N ASP A 112 -10.19 -16.24 12.63
CA ASP A 112 -9.36 -15.78 13.74
C ASP A 112 -8.70 -14.45 13.38
N GLY A 113 -8.99 -13.44 14.19
CA GLY A 113 -8.28 -12.18 14.21
C GLY A 113 -7.19 -12.19 15.28
N ARG A 114 -6.47 -11.07 15.38
CA ARG A 114 -5.46 -10.90 16.43
C ARG A 114 -6.11 -10.95 17.83
N ARG A 115 -5.36 -11.48 18.81
CA ARG A 115 -5.72 -11.48 20.25
C ARG A 115 -7.04 -12.20 20.57
N GLY A 116 -7.31 -13.31 19.87
CA GLY A 116 -8.51 -14.11 20.09
C GLY A 116 -9.81 -13.44 19.62
N CYS A 117 -9.73 -12.26 18.97
CA CYS A 117 -10.87 -11.68 18.29
C CYS A 117 -11.32 -12.57 17.15
N LYS A 118 -12.62 -12.56 16.85
CA LYS A 118 -13.17 -13.20 15.66
C LYS A 118 -13.64 -12.13 14.67
N GLU A 119 -13.24 -12.27 13.42
CA GLU A 119 -13.69 -11.41 12.32
C GLU A 119 -14.79 -12.14 11.55
N VAL A 120 -16.01 -11.63 11.66
CA VAL A 120 -17.19 -12.13 10.94
C VAL A 120 -17.35 -11.32 9.67
N ASN A 121 -17.14 -11.98 8.54
CA ASN A 121 -17.17 -11.39 7.21
C ASN A 121 -18.50 -11.74 6.55
N TYR A 122 -19.21 -10.72 6.07
CA TYR A 122 -20.50 -10.83 5.41
C TYR A 122 -20.38 -10.35 3.97
N MET A 123 -20.83 -11.16 3.02
CA MET A 123 -20.82 -10.87 1.59
C MET A 123 -22.09 -11.42 0.91
N GLN A 124 -22.39 -10.92 -0.28
CA GLN A 124 -23.32 -11.60 -1.18
C GLN A 124 -22.56 -12.67 -1.97
N GLU A 125 -23.27 -13.70 -2.42
CA GLU A 125 -22.71 -14.72 -3.32
C GLU A 125 -23.58 -14.94 -4.56
N VAL A 126 -22.96 -15.50 -5.60
CA VAL A 126 -23.63 -16.13 -6.76
C VAL A 126 -23.01 -17.50 -6.96
N ASN A 127 -23.86 -18.54 -6.98
CA ASN A 127 -23.44 -19.95 -7.06
C ASN A 127 -22.40 -20.36 -6.01
N SER A 128 -22.55 -19.88 -4.77
CA SER A 128 -21.62 -20.15 -3.67
C SER A 128 -20.21 -19.54 -3.81
N TYR A 129 -20.00 -18.66 -4.79
CA TYR A 129 -18.81 -17.84 -4.89
C TYR A 129 -19.09 -16.45 -4.30
N PRO A 130 -18.24 -15.96 -3.37
CA PRO A 130 -18.42 -14.64 -2.77
C PRO A 130 -18.27 -13.54 -3.84
N LEU A 131 -19.12 -12.52 -3.77
CA LEU A 131 -18.99 -11.32 -4.57
C LEU A 131 -18.15 -10.31 -3.78
N PRO A 132 -16.95 -9.93 -4.27
CA PRO A 132 -16.13 -8.94 -3.58
C PRO A 132 -16.89 -7.62 -3.48
N ASN A 133 -16.58 -6.84 -2.45
CA ASN A 133 -17.15 -5.52 -2.21
C ASN A 133 -18.69 -5.42 -2.07
N THR A 134 -19.38 -6.49 -1.62
CA THR A 134 -20.85 -6.51 -1.47
C THR A 134 -21.36 -6.60 -0.03
N GLY A 135 -20.51 -6.40 0.98
CA GLY A 135 -20.96 -6.52 2.37
C GLY A 135 -20.13 -5.80 3.40
N CYS A 136 -19.83 -6.45 4.52
CA CYS A 136 -19.19 -5.81 5.66
C CYS A 136 -18.41 -6.79 6.53
N VAL A 137 -17.55 -6.26 7.38
CA VAL A 137 -16.79 -7.01 8.37
C VAL A 137 -17.14 -6.50 9.75
N VAL A 138 -17.39 -7.42 10.68
CA VAL A 138 -17.58 -7.13 12.11
C VAL A 138 -16.52 -7.89 12.89
N ARG A 139 -15.69 -7.18 13.67
CA ARG A 139 -14.73 -7.80 14.58
C ARG A 139 -15.28 -7.81 16.00
N VAL A 140 -15.32 -9.00 16.59
CA VAL A 140 -15.81 -9.24 17.94
C VAL A 140 -14.66 -9.65 18.85
N HIS A 141 -14.49 -8.92 19.95
CA HIS A 141 -13.49 -9.20 20.97
C HIS A 141 -13.93 -10.37 21.87
N PRO A 142 -13.01 -11.13 22.50
CA PRO A 142 -13.35 -12.19 23.46
C PRO A 142 -14.29 -11.80 24.62
N SER A 143 -14.40 -10.52 24.93
CA SER A 143 -15.35 -9.98 25.92
C SER A 143 -16.80 -9.89 25.41
N GLY A 144 -17.03 -10.17 24.13
CA GLY A 144 -18.33 -10.04 23.48
C GLY A 144 -18.66 -8.64 22.95
N ASN A 145 -17.68 -7.72 22.95
CA ASN A 145 -17.86 -6.38 22.40
C ASN A 145 -17.48 -6.35 20.92
N VAL A 146 -18.23 -5.60 20.11
CA VAL A 146 -17.80 -5.23 18.76
C VAL A 146 -16.74 -4.15 18.90
N VAL A 147 -15.60 -4.33 18.21
CA VAL A 147 -14.45 -3.42 18.27
C VAL A 147 -14.06 -2.87 16.91
N ASN A 148 -14.62 -3.44 15.84
CA ASN A 148 -14.47 -2.91 14.49
C ASN A 148 -15.71 -3.28 13.67
N PHE A 149 -16.15 -2.36 12.83
CA PHE A 149 -17.15 -2.55 11.79
C PHE A 149 -16.82 -1.66 10.61
N HIS A 150 -16.81 -2.22 9.40
CA HIS A 150 -16.71 -1.44 8.17
C HIS A 150 -17.42 -2.17 7.02
N HIS A 151 -17.86 -1.42 6.02
CA HIS A 151 -18.33 -1.98 4.76
C HIS A 151 -17.17 -2.32 3.83
N ASN A 152 -17.27 -3.45 3.13
CA ASN A 152 -16.34 -3.85 2.08
C ASN A 152 -16.65 -3.03 0.82
N GLY A 153 -16.24 -1.77 0.76
CA GLY A 153 -16.46 -0.93 -0.42
C GLY A 153 -17.89 -0.37 -0.55
N GLN A 154 -18.50 -0.50 -1.73
CA GLN A 154 -19.78 0.14 -2.08
C GLN A 154 -21.00 -0.54 -1.46
N LYS A 155 -22.17 0.11 -1.58
CA LYS A 155 -23.45 -0.46 -1.13
C LYS A 155 -23.65 -1.84 -1.74
N ALA A 156 -24.19 -2.74 -0.94
CA ALA A 156 -24.56 -4.07 -1.38
C ALA A 156 -25.49 -3.98 -2.62
N ILE A 157 -25.27 -4.84 -3.61
CA ILE A 157 -25.92 -4.72 -4.91
C ILE A 157 -27.32 -5.36 -4.87
N GLU A 158 -28.32 -4.65 -5.39
CA GLU A 158 -29.69 -5.18 -5.49
C GLU A 158 -29.82 -6.22 -6.61
N LYS A 159 -29.08 -6.03 -7.71
CA LYS A 159 -29.05 -6.93 -8.85
C LYS A 159 -27.71 -7.67 -8.91
N LYS A 160 -27.73 -8.96 -8.59
CA LYS A 160 -26.56 -9.83 -8.67
C LYS A 160 -26.15 -10.08 -10.13
N PRO A 161 -24.84 -10.29 -10.42
CA PRO A 161 -24.40 -10.71 -11.74
C PRO A 161 -24.98 -12.08 -12.10
N LEU A 162 -25.12 -12.32 -13.40
CA LEU A 162 -25.58 -13.62 -13.91
C LEU A 162 -24.40 -14.57 -13.96
N TRP A 163 -24.64 -15.81 -13.57
CA TRP A 163 -23.66 -16.87 -13.82
C TRP A 163 -23.52 -17.10 -15.33
N PRO A 164 -22.28 -17.20 -15.86
CA PRO A 164 -22.06 -17.50 -17.27
C PRO A 164 -22.74 -18.81 -17.70
N SER A 165 -23.26 -18.87 -18.93
CA SER A 165 -23.90 -20.09 -19.46
C SER A 165 -22.89 -21.20 -19.77
N GLU A 166 -21.65 -20.83 -20.04
CA GLU A 166 -20.54 -21.73 -20.33
C GLU A 166 -19.32 -21.27 -19.52
N ILE A 167 -18.58 -22.22 -18.97
CA ILE A 167 -17.32 -21.99 -18.27
C ILE A 167 -16.30 -22.97 -18.86
N VAL A 168 -15.13 -22.45 -19.24
CA VAL A 168 -14.03 -23.25 -19.77
C VAL A 168 -13.50 -24.17 -18.67
N GLU A 169 -13.18 -25.41 -19.02
CA GLU A 169 -12.65 -26.37 -18.06
C GLU A 169 -11.34 -25.90 -17.41
N GLU A 170 -11.27 -26.03 -16.07
CA GLU A 170 -10.13 -25.62 -15.24
C GLU A 170 -8.79 -26.14 -15.77
N ASN A 171 -8.73 -27.42 -16.15
CA ASN A 171 -7.51 -28.04 -16.67
C ASN A 171 -7.04 -27.42 -17.98
N VAL A 172 -7.96 -26.97 -18.85
CA VAL A 172 -7.60 -26.32 -20.11
C VAL A 172 -6.94 -24.97 -19.82
N VAL A 173 -7.50 -24.20 -18.88
CA VAL A 173 -6.93 -22.92 -18.45
C VAL A 173 -5.57 -23.13 -17.81
N LEU A 174 -5.45 -24.10 -16.90
CA LEU A 174 -4.21 -24.39 -16.18
C LEU A 174 -3.07 -24.80 -17.13
N GLU A 175 -3.33 -25.69 -18.10
CA GLU A 175 -2.30 -26.12 -19.05
C GLU A 175 -1.86 -24.98 -19.99
N ASN A 176 -2.79 -24.10 -20.38
CA ASN A 176 -2.46 -22.89 -21.14
C ASN A 176 -1.57 -21.93 -20.32
N LEU A 177 -1.88 -21.73 -19.03
CA LEU A 177 -1.07 -20.91 -18.13
C LEU A 177 0.33 -21.51 -17.93
N LYS A 178 0.43 -22.81 -17.65
CA LYS A 178 1.72 -23.51 -17.54
C LYS A 178 2.55 -23.37 -18.82
N ALA A 179 1.95 -23.53 -19.99
CA ALA A 179 2.65 -23.47 -21.28
C ALA A 179 3.35 -22.12 -21.54
N ARG A 180 2.77 -21.02 -21.05
CA ARG A 180 3.33 -19.67 -21.19
C ARG A 180 4.10 -19.16 -19.97
N GLN A 181 4.06 -19.89 -18.85
CA GLN A 181 4.76 -19.53 -17.63
C GLN A 181 6.27 -19.48 -17.89
N ASP A 182 6.90 -18.43 -17.39
CA ASP A 182 8.35 -18.26 -17.39
C ASP A 182 8.87 -17.91 -15.99
N MET A 183 10.19 -17.88 -15.84
CA MET A 183 10.88 -17.43 -14.63
C MET A 183 11.96 -16.40 -14.96
N ARG A 184 12.11 -15.38 -14.12
CA ARG A 184 13.14 -14.35 -14.22
C ARG A 184 14.08 -14.41 -13.03
N LEU A 185 15.38 -14.30 -13.28
CA LEU A 185 16.38 -14.22 -12.22
C LEU A 185 16.44 -12.78 -11.67
N VAL A 186 16.24 -12.62 -10.36
CA VAL A 186 16.23 -11.32 -9.67
C VAL A 186 16.95 -11.37 -8.33
N PHE A 187 17.44 -10.22 -7.87
CA PHE A 187 17.74 -9.99 -6.47
C PHE A 187 16.48 -9.53 -5.75
N VAL A 188 16.20 -10.08 -4.58
CA VAL A 188 15.09 -9.64 -3.72
C VAL A 188 15.58 -9.42 -2.30
N ASP A 189 15.11 -8.37 -1.63
CA ASP A 189 15.32 -8.16 -0.20
C ASP A 189 14.20 -8.83 0.61
N LEU A 190 14.53 -9.87 1.35
CA LEU A 190 13.57 -10.63 2.18
C LEU A 190 13.65 -10.27 3.67
N THR A 191 14.41 -9.25 4.06
CA THR A 191 14.64 -8.86 5.47
C THR A 191 13.34 -8.67 6.26
N HIS A 192 12.39 -7.91 5.72
CA HIS A 192 11.10 -7.65 6.36
C HIS A 192 9.96 -8.53 5.84
N SER A 193 10.28 -9.56 5.05
CA SER A 193 9.28 -10.48 4.52
C SER A 193 8.95 -11.58 5.54
N SER A 194 7.71 -12.09 5.48
CA SER A 194 7.27 -13.32 6.15
C SER A 194 7.53 -14.55 5.28
N CYS A 195 8.71 -14.62 4.64
CA CYS A 195 9.05 -15.71 3.74
C CYS A 195 9.80 -16.84 4.47
N LYS A 196 9.47 -18.08 4.12
CA LYS A 196 10.14 -19.28 4.65
C LYS A 196 10.46 -20.26 3.53
N TYR A 197 11.55 -21.01 3.69
CA TYR A 197 11.79 -22.20 2.89
C TYR A 197 10.73 -23.27 3.18
N GLU A 198 10.58 -24.25 2.29
CA GLU A 198 9.68 -25.40 2.47
C GLU A 198 9.79 -26.06 3.86
N LYS A 199 11.01 -26.14 4.40
CA LYS A 199 11.29 -26.75 5.72
C LYS A 199 10.95 -25.84 6.92
N GLY A 200 10.42 -24.65 6.68
CA GLY A 200 10.03 -23.68 7.72
C GLY A 200 11.16 -22.77 8.21
N GLU A 201 12.35 -22.83 7.61
CA GLU A 201 13.45 -21.92 7.92
C GLU A 201 13.15 -20.51 7.36
N GLU A 202 13.29 -19.48 8.18
CA GLU A 202 13.09 -18.10 7.73
C GLU A 202 14.13 -17.67 6.70
N VAL A 203 13.67 -16.94 5.68
CA VAL A 203 14.53 -16.37 4.63
C VAL A 203 14.64 -14.87 4.84
N LYS A 204 15.87 -14.35 5.01
CA LYS A 204 16.14 -12.94 5.35
C LYS A 204 17.31 -12.37 4.57
N GLY A 205 17.33 -11.07 4.35
CA GLY A 205 18.36 -10.36 3.59
C GLY A 205 18.21 -10.53 2.08
N TYR A 206 19.20 -10.06 1.34
CA TYR A 206 19.21 -10.19 -0.12
C TYR A 206 19.38 -11.65 -0.55
N ARG A 207 18.58 -12.06 -1.55
CA ARG A 207 18.65 -13.38 -2.17
C ARG A 207 18.59 -13.27 -3.68
N LEU A 208 19.34 -14.14 -4.34
CA LEU A 208 19.21 -14.39 -5.77
C LEU A 208 18.16 -15.48 -5.96
N VAL A 209 17.07 -15.16 -6.65
CA VAL A 209 15.92 -16.05 -6.80
C VAL A 209 15.38 -16.03 -8.22
N TYR A 210 14.62 -17.06 -8.56
CA TYR A 210 13.75 -17.07 -9.72
C TYR A 210 12.34 -16.63 -9.31
N GLU A 211 11.86 -15.57 -9.95
CA GLU A 211 10.51 -15.01 -9.81
C GLU A 211 9.63 -15.45 -11.00
N PRO A 212 8.38 -15.89 -10.77
CA PRO A 212 7.47 -16.27 -11.84
C PRO A 212 7.01 -15.07 -12.68
N GLU A 213 7.00 -15.24 -14.00
CA GLU A 213 6.49 -14.26 -14.98
C GLU A 213 5.47 -14.92 -15.93
N PRO A 214 4.18 -14.56 -15.86
CA PRO A 214 3.58 -13.66 -14.88
C PRO A 214 3.53 -14.31 -13.49
N GLY A 215 3.53 -13.48 -12.43
CA GLY A 215 3.32 -13.96 -11.06
C GLY A 215 1.84 -14.26 -10.76
N HIS A 216 0.93 -13.60 -11.47
CA HIS A 216 -0.51 -13.81 -11.42
C HIS A 216 -1.10 -13.51 -12.80
N ALA A 217 -2.20 -14.17 -13.16
CA ALA A 217 -2.92 -13.93 -14.40
C ALA A 217 -4.42 -14.03 -14.17
N PHE A 218 -5.17 -13.19 -14.89
CA PHE A 218 -6.63 -13.13 -14.85
C PHE A 218 -7.18 -13.66 -16.17
N ILE A 219 -7.83 -14.82 -16.11
CA ILE A 219 -8.40 -15.48 -17.29
C ILE A 219 -9.91 -15.44 -17.20
N ASP A 220 -10.58 -14.88 -18.20
CA ASP A 220 -12.04 -14.88 -18.29
C ASP A 220 -12.57 -16.32 -18.30
N ALA A 221 -13.46 -16.64 -17.35
CA ALA A 221 -13.93 -18.01 -17.14
C ALA A 221 -14.80 -18.51 -18.31
N SER A 222 -15.44 -17.62 -19.06
CA SER A 222 -16.36 -17.98 -20.15
C SER A 222 -15.62 -18.29 -21.45
N THR A 223 -14.54 -17.57 -21.71
CA THR A 223 -13.80 -17.59 -22.98
C THR A 223 -12.43 -18.25 -22.88
N GLY A 224 -11.90 -18.39 -21.66
CA GLY A 224 -10.55 -18.90 -21.41
C GLY A 224 -9.44 -17.96 -21.88
N LYS A 225 -9.78 -16.69 -22.15
CA LYS A 225 -8.84 -15.67 -22.64
C LYS A 225 -8.29 -14.85 -21.49
N ASP A 226 -7.05 -14.40 -21.65
CA ASP A 226 -6.43 -13.44 -20.75
C ASP A 226 -7.15 -12.08 -20.85
N LEU A 227 -7.58 -11.54 -19.71
CA LEU A 227 -8.34 -10.30 -19.63
C LEU A 227 -7.51 -9.09 -20.07
N TYR A 228 -6.25 -9.04 -19.66
CA TYR A 228 -5.37 -7.88 -19.89
C TYR A 228 -4.27 -8.15 -20.92
N GLY A 229 -4.01 -9.42 -21.23
CA GLY A 229 -2.96 -9.84 -22.16
C GLY A 229 -1.56 -9.85 -21.53
N PRO A 230 -0.57 -10.45 -22.21
CA PRO A 230 0.73 -10.77 -21.62
C PRO A 230 1.58 -9.56 -21.22
N GLU A 231 1.39 -8.41 -21.85
CA GLU A 231 2.17 -7.19 -21.53
C GLU A 231 1.75 -6.54 -20.20
N HIS A 232 0.51 -6.76 -19.74
CA HIS A 232 0.00 -6.19 -18.50
C HIS A 232 0.78 -6.68 -17.26
N TYR A 233 1.28 -7.92 -17.31
CA TYR A 233 1.95 -8.57 -16.19
C TYR A 233 3.48 -8.42 -16.21
N LYS A 234 4.03 -7.82 -17.27
CA LYS A 234 5.47 -7.59 -17.38
C LYS A 234 5.83 -6.32 -16.63
N LEU A 235 7.06 -6.27 -16.14
CA LEU A 235 7.61 -5.01 -15.63
C LEU A 235 7.62 -3.94 -16.73
N PRO A 236 7.55 -2.65 -16.35
CA PRO A 236 7.76 -1.55 -17.28
C PRO A 236 9.02 -1.77 -18.12
N SER A 237 8.89 -1.60 -19.43
CA SER A 237 10.05 -1.68 -20.33
C SER A 237 11.10 -0.65 -19.91
N THR A 238 12.37 -1.04 -20.00
CA THR A 238 13.48 -0.17 -19.59
C THR A 238 14.54 -0.06 -20.69
N VAL A 239 15.16 1.10 -20.77
CA VAL A 239 16.26 1.39 -21.69
C VAL A 239 17.55 1.69 -20.93
N LEU A 240 18.66 1.26 -21.52
CA LEU A 240 20.00 1.60 -21.03
C LEU A 240 20.24 3.10 -21.15
N VAL A 241 20.90 3.64 -20.13
CA VAL A 241 21.23 5.05 -20.06
C VAL A 241 22.70 5.26 -20.47
N ASP A 242 22.98 5.17 -21.77
CA ASP A 242 24.34 5.39 -22.32
C ASP A 242 24.57 6.85 -22.73
N LYS A 243 24.35 7.79 -21.79
CA LYS A 243 24.66 9.21 -22.04
C LYS A 243 26.01 9.59 -21.42
N PRO A 244 27.02 10.00 -22.21
CA PRO A 244 28.27 10.52 -21.65
C PRO A 244 27.97 11.80 -20.88
N LEU A 245 28.17 11.76 -19.57
CA LEU A 245 27.97 12.92 -18.71
C LEU A 245 29.03 13.97 -19.06
N LYS A 246 28.59 15.17 -19.39
CA LYS A 246 29.49 16.31 -19.50
C LYS A 246 30.06 16.56 -18.11
N ASN A 247 31.39 16.53 -17.99
CA ASN A 247 32.11 16.86 -16.76
C ASN A 247 31.76 18.30 -16.33
N GLY A 248 30.74 18.43 -15.48
CA GLY A 248 30.42 19.65 -14.78
C GLY A 248 31.34 19.84 -13.58
N HIS A 249 31.54 21.08 -13.15
CA HIS A 249 32.16 21.36 -11.86
C HIS A 249 31.36 20.64 -10.75
N LYS A 250 32.05 19.97 -9.82
CA LYS A 250 31.43 19.41 -8.60
C LYS A 250 30.75 20.55 -7.84
N LYS A 251 29.44 20.65 -7.97
CA LYS A 251 28.59 21.49 -7.11
C LYS A 251 28.30 20.72 -5.83
N ASP A 252 27.95 21.43 -4.76
CA ASP A 252 27.36 20.77 -3.59
C ASP A 252 26.03 20.13 -4.02
N LEU A 253 25.73 18.94 -3.49
CA LEU A 253 24.51 18.20 -3.82
C LEU A 253 23.26 19.04 -3.54
N PHE A 254 23.30 19.81 -2.45
CA PHE A 254 22.20 20.69 -2.05
C PHE A 254 21.98 21.88 -3.01
N ASP A 255 22.97 22.24 -3.83
CA ASP A 255 22.87 23.29 -4.85
C ASP A 255 22.13 22.81 -6.11
N LEU A 256 21.83 21.51 -6.20
CA LEU A 256 21.08 20.90 -7.31
C LEU A 256 19.58 20.83 -7.03
N PHE A 257 19.15 21.13 -5.79
CA PHE A 257 17.76 21.16 -5.39
C PHE A 257 17.07 22.46 -5.76
N ASP A 258 15.76 22.40 -6.00
CA ASP A 258 14.94 23.56 -6.37
C ASP A 258 14.58 24.46 -5.17
N TRP A 259 15.55 24.74 -4.30
CA TRP A 259 15.36 25.54 -3.08
C TRP A 259 16.42 26.64 -2.93
N ASP A 260 16.06 27.68 -2.18
CA ASP A 260 17.00 28.70 -1.72
C ASP A 260 17.36 28.41 -0.27
N LYS A 261 18.45 27.68 -0.04
CA LYS A 261 18.93 27.31 1.31
C LYS A 261 19.01 28.49 2.28
N GLY A 262 19.22 29.72 1.78
CA GLY A 262 19.27 30.92 2.61
C GLY A 262 17.91 31.40 3.13
N LYS A 263 16.81 31.01 2.47
CA LYS A 263 15.42 31.36 2.84
C LYS A 263 14.75 30.34 3.74
N PHE A 264 15.23 29.10 3.73
CA PHE A 264 14.72 28.04 4.58
C PHE A 264 15.41 28.02 5.95
N VAL A 265 14.70 27.54 6.96
CA VAL A 265 15.22 27.28 8.31
C VAL A 265 14.84 25.88 8.73
N GLU A 266 15.75 25.21 9.44
CA GLU A 266 15.50 23.91 10.05
C GLU A 266 14.41 24.08 11.11
N LEU A 267 13.34 23.32 10.97
CA LEU A 267 12.20 23.33 11.88
C LEU A 267 12.26 22.13 12.84
N ASP A 268 12.67 20.98 12.33
CA ASP A 268 12.69 19.72 13.06
C ASP A 268 13.77 18.79 12.49
N LYS A 269 14.33 17.97 13.37
CA LYS A 269 15.32 16.95 13.03
C LYS A 269 15.05 15.70 13.84
N GLN A 270 14.59 14.67 13.14
CA GLN A 270 14.37 13.34 13.70
C GLN A 270 15.53 12.42 13.33
N VAL A 271 15.97 11.63 14.30
CA VAL A 271 17.04 10.64 14.12
C VAL A 271 16.46 9.29 14.54
N ASP A 272 16.28 8.42 13.56
CA ASP A 272 15.82 7.06 13.76
C ASP A 272 17.04 6.10 13.84
N GLU A 273 16.82 4.79 13.76
CA GLU A 273 17.89 3.79 13.85
C GLU A 273 18.91 3.96 12.72
N ASP A 274 18.44 4.01 11.47
CA ASP A 274 19.25 4.04 10.25
C ASP A 274 19.19 5.36 9.48
N GLU A 275 18.21 6.23 9.78
CA GLU A 275 17.95 7.44 9.00
C GLU A 275 17.95 8.72 9.84
N VAL A 276 18.30 9.82 9.21
CA VAL A 276 18.16 11.18 9.75
C VAL A 276 17.23 11.96 8.84
N ARG A 277 16.07 12.36 9.35
CA ARG A 277 15.08 13.16 8.63
C ARG A 277 15.12 14.59 9.15
N ILE A 278 15.36 15.53 8.26
CA ILE A 278 15.46 16.96 8.55
C ILE A 278 14.36 17.68 7.78
N LYS A 279 13.61 18.53 8.48
CA LYS A 279 12.50 19.29 7.92
C LYS A 279 12.84 20.78 7.93
N PHE A 280 12.55 21.45 6.83
CA PHE A 280 12.80 22.87 6.63
C PHE A 280 11.54 23.58 6.17
N VAL A 281 11.37 24.81 6.60
CA VAL A 281 10.27 25.71 6.18
C VAL A 281 10.80 27.08 5.81
N LEU A 282 10.03 27.86 5.06
CA LEU A 282 10.40 29.24 4.75
C LEU A 282 10.43 30.11 6.01
N LYS A 283 11.46 30.95 6.15
CA LYS A 283 11.59 31.93 7.25
C LYS A 283 10.37 32.85 7.38
N GLU A 284 9.77 33.22 6.25
CA GLU A 284 8.61 34.12 6.19
C GLU A 284 7.35 33.46 6.77
N GLU A 285 7.25 32.13 6.69
CA GLU A 285 6.08 31.41 7.19
C GLU A 285 6.08 31.24 8.71
N LEU A 286 7.24 31.27 9.37
CA LEU A 286 7.34 31.29 10.83
C LEU A 286 6.74 32.55 11.46
N GLN A 287 6.50 33.60 10.66
CA GLN A 287 5.93 34.87 11.11
C GLN A 287 4.42 34.97 10.84
N LYS A 288 3.84 34.02 10.09
CA LYS A 288 2.40 33.98 9.86
C LYS A 288 1.71 33.45 11.12
N GLU A 289 0.84 34.24 11.73
CA GLU A 289 -0.15 33.70 12.67
C GLU A 289 -1.08 32.80 11.87
N VAL A 290 -1.01 31.49 12.11
CA VAL A 290 -1.98 30.54 11.59
C VAL A 290 -3.24 30.73 12.41
N GLU A 291 -4.28 31.33 11.84
CA GLU A 291 -5.61 31.32 12.44
C GLU A 291 -6.06 29.86 12.56
N GLU A 292 -6.13 29.34 13.79
CA GLU A 292 -6.79 28.06 14.05
C GLU A 292 -8.25 28.17 13.59
N LYS A 293 -8.61 27.41 12.56
CA LYS A 293 -10.01 27.23 12.11
C LYS A 293 -10.77 26.37 13.14
N ASP A 294 -11.94 25.81 12.78
CA ASP A 294 -12.64 24.85 13.65
C ASP A 294 -11.67 23.75 14.09
N SER A 295 -11.31 23.75 15.37
CA SER A 295 -10.25 22.92 15.95
C SER A 295 -10.54 21.41 15.93
N TYR A 296 -11.71 21.03 15.40
CA TYR A 296 -12.18 19.67 15.26
C TYR A 296 -12.25 19.17 13.81
N SER A 297 -11.83 19.95 12.80
CA SER A 297 -11.77 19.45 11.43
C SER A 297 -10.63 18.42 11.26
N MET A 298 -10.76 17.51 10.28
CA MET A 298 -9.67 16.59 9.94
C MET A 298 -8.41 17.33 9.48
N ASP A 299 -8.58 18.43 8.74
CA ASP A 299 -7.48 19.27 8.28
C ASP A 299 -6.65 19.83 9.45
N GLU A 300 -7.33 20.40 10.47
CA GLU A 300 -6.63 20.91 11.66
C GLU A 300 -6.04 19.77 12.51
N PHE A 301 -6.68 18.61 12.58
CA PHE A 301 -6.10 17.41 13.19
C PHE A 301 -4.81 16.99 12.49
N TYR A 302 -4.81 16.86 11.16
CA TYR A 302 -3.62 16.52 10.41
C TYR A 302 -2.52 17.57 10.57
N LYS A 303 -2.84 18.87 10.53
CA LYS A 303 -1.86 19.93 10.78
C LYS A 303 -1.26 19.88 12.19
N LYS A 304 -2.02 19.43 13.18
CA LYS A 304 -1.53 19.26 14.56
C LYS A 304 -0.56 18.08 14.67
N HIS A 305 -0.86 16.95 14.03
CA HIS A 305 -0.02 15.74 14.09
C HIS A 305 1.13 15.76 13.08
N PHE A 306 0.98 16.50 11.99
CA PHE A 306 1.97 16.75 10.95
C PHE A 306 2.14 18.27 10.79
N PRO A 307 2.94 18.92 11.66
CA PRO A 307 3.11 20.38 11.66
C PRO A 307 3.57 20.97 10.31
N MET A 308 4.19 20.17 9.43
CA MET A 308 4.59 20.61 8.09
C MET A 308 3.40 21.05 7.24
N LEU A 309 2.21 20.48 7.45
CA LEU A 309 1.01 20.83 6.69
C LEU A 309 0.46 22.22 7.05
N LYS A 310 1.02 22.88 8.07
CA LYS A 310 0.73 24.30 8.38
C LYS A 310 1.45 25.28 7.44
N HIS A 311 2.35 24.77 6.61
CA HIS A 311 3.27 25.53 5.78
C HIS A 311 2.92 25.37 4.30
N ASP A 312 2.89 26.48 3.57
CA ASP A 312 2.55 26.49 2.14
C ASP A 312 3.73 25.95 1.30
N GLU A 313 4.97 26.13 1.80
CA GLU A 313 6.20 25.60 1.21
C GLU A 313 7.12 24.98 2.28
N PHE A 314 7.46 23.69 2.11
CA PHE A 314 8.37 22.98 3.03
C PHE A 314 9.28 22.00 2.28
N VAL A 315 10.40 21.64 2.91
CA VAL A 315 11.37 20.69 2.38
C VAL A 315 11.63 19.61 3.41
N VAL A 316 11.66 18.35 2.96
CA VAL A 316 12.04 17.20 3.76
C VAL A 316 13.27 16.56 3.13
N ILE A 317 14.31 16.37 3.93
CA ILE A 317 15.55 15.70 3.52
C ILE A 317 15.75 14.49 4.42
N THR A 318 15.93 13.32 3.81
CA THR A 318 16.24 12.08 4.52
C THR A 318 17.63 11.62 4.12
N LEU A 319 18.47 11.39 5.13
CA LEU A 319 19.85 10.95 4.98
C LEU A 319 20.03 9.59 5.63
N ASP A 320 20.83 8.73 5.01
CA ASP A 320 21.41 7.55 5.64
C ASP A 320 22.32 8.01 6.80
N LYS A 321 22.09 7.49 7.99
CA LYS A 321 22.79 7.93 9.21
C LYS A 321 24.26 7.55 9.23
N GLU A 322 24.61 6.39 8.68
CA GLU A 322 25.99 5.88 8.71
C GLU A 322 26.90 6.62 7.74
N GLN A 323 26.40 6.87 6.52
CA GLN A 323 27.18 7.44 5.41
C GLN A 323 26.89 8.92 5.18
N ASN A 324 25.87 9.46 5.86
CA ASN A 324 25.35 10.82 5.62
C ASN A 324 25.03 11.03 4.13
N GLN A 325 24.54 9.98 3.46
CA GLN A 325 24.18 9.97 2.05
C GLN A 325 22.71 10.32 1.89
N LEU A 326 22.36 11.06 0.85
CA LEU A 326 20.97 11.38 0.54
C LEU A 326 20.19 10.13 0.12
N LEU A 327 19.08 9.86 0.83
CA LEU A 327 18.10 8.83 0.49
C LEU A 327 16.85 9.43 -0.17
N SER A 328 16.39 10.57 0.36
CA SER A 328 15.25 11.27 -0.19
C SER A 328 15.37 12.79 -0.03
N PHE A 329 14.87 13.51 -1.03
CA PHE A 329 14.60 14.93 -0.99
C PHE A 329 13.18 15.15 -1.51
N PHE A 330 12.37 15.89 -0.76
CA PHE A 330 11.03 16.26 -1.19
C PHE A 330 10.81 17.75 -0.91
N MET A 331 10.47 18.49 -1.96
CA MET A 331 10.02 19.85 -1.82
C MET A 331 8.52 19.93 -2.12
N TRP A 332 7.76 20.34 -1.12
CA TRP A 332 6.38 20.77 -1.31
C TRP A 332 6.34 22.26 -1.61
N LYS A 333 5.60 22.61 -2.66
CA LYS A 333 5.33 23.99 -3.03
C LYS A 333 4.00 24.05 -3.75
N ASP A 334 3.14 24.95 -3.27
CA ASP A 334 1.83 25.20 -3.83
C ASP A 334 1.88 25.36 -5.36
N GLU A 335 0.88 24.81 -6.07
CA GLU A 335 0.82 24.71 -7.53
C GLU A 335 0.72 26.09 -8.20
N LYS A 336 1.83 26.81 -8.25
CA LYS A 336 1.98 27.99 -9.11
C LYS A 336 2.14 27.49 -10.55
N LYS A 337 1.65 28.25 -11.52
CA LYS A 337 1.88 27.99 -12.96
C LYS A 337 3.38 27.86 -13.22
N ARG A 338 3.86 26.63 -13.37
CA ARG A 338 5.23 26.29 -13.74
C ARG A 338 5.40 26.50 -15.23
N LYS A 339 6.60 26.86 -15.68
CA LYS A 339 6.89 27.05 -17.11
C LYS A 339 7.76 25.92 -17.63
N THR A 340 7.36 25.37 -18.78
CA THR A 340 8.19 24.40 -19.50
C THR A 340 9.21 25.12 -20.37
N ILE A 341 10.48 25.13 -19.94
CA ILE A 341 11.60 25.72 -20.70
C ILE A 341 12.53 24.64 -21.25
N LEU A 342 12.87 23.64 -20.42
CA LEU A 342 13.74 22.54 -20.78
C LEU A 342 12.96 21.41 -21.45
N SER A 343 13.59 20.76 -22.42
CA SER A 343 13.06 19.52 -22.99
C SER A 343 13.24 18.34 -22.03
N ARG A 344 12.45 17.28 -22.20
CA ARG A 344 12.61 16.02 -21.47
C ARG A 344 14.04 15.47 -21.55
N GLU A 345 14.70 15.56 -22.71
CA GLU A 345 16.09 15.12 -22.85
C GLU A 345 17.07 15.95 -22.01
N GLN A 346 16.86 17.27 -21.94
CA GLN A 346 17.67 18.16 -21.09
C GLN A 346 17.41 17.89 -19.62
N CYS A 347 16.16 17.65 -19.22
CA CYS A 347 15.79 17.25 -17.87
C CYS A 347 16.39 15.89 -17.50
N LEU A 348 16.39 14.92 -18.42
CA LEU A 348 17.03 13.62 -18.22
C LEU A 348 18.54 13.80 -17.99
N GLU A 349 19.23 14.62 -18.79
CA GLU A 349 20.65 14.93 -18.55
C GLU A 349 20.89 15.50 -17.14
N LYS A 350 19.98 16.34 -16.62
CA LYS A 350 20.05 16.87 -15.25
C LYS A 350 19.81 15.79 -14.20
N ALA A 351 18.81 14.94 -14.39
CA ALA A 351 18.53 13.82 -13.49
C ALA A 351 19.72 12.86 -13.39
N LEU A 352 20.34 12.51 -14.51
CA LEU A 352 21.52 11.64 -14.54
C LEU A 352 22.75 12.29 -13.92
N GLN A 353 22.95 13.59 -14.16
CA GLN A 353 23.99 14.35 -13.47
C GLN A 353 23.80 14.29 -11.96
N PHE A 354 22.57 14.51 -11.48
CA PHE A 354 22.25 14.41 -10.06
C PHE A 354 22.50 13.00 -9.50
N LEU A 355 22.03 11.95 -10.20
CA LEU A 355 22.26 10.55 -9.79
C LEU A 355 23.73 10.23 -9.59
N GLU A 356 24.59 10.70 -10.47
CA GLU A 356 26.02 10.42 -10.42
C GLU A 356 26.76 11.18 -9.32
N HIS A 357 26.17 12.27 -8.83
CA HIS A 357 26.63 12.92 -7.60
C HIS A 357 26.18 12.16 -6.34
N SER A 358 24.95 11.62 -6.36
CA SER A 358 24.35 10.89 -5.23
C SER A 358 24.89 9.47 -5.08
N ILE A 359 25.08 8.76 -6.20
CA ILE A 359 25.48 7.36 -6.28
C ILE A 359 26.62 7.26 -7.33
N PRO A 360 27.85 6.93 -6.92
CA PRO A 360 28.96 6.86 -7.86
C PRO A 360 28.77 5.80 -8.96
N ASN A 361 28.90 6.21 -10.24
CA ASN A 361 28.64 5.36 -11.42
C ASN A 361 27.18 4.88 -11.52
N ALA A 362 26.23 5.68 -11.05
CA ALA A 362 24.81 5.33 -11.05
C ALA A 362 24.34 4.77 -12.40
N THR A 363 24.77 5.37 -13.52
CA THR A 363 24.39 4.96 -14.88
C THR A 363 24.71 3.51 -15.24
N LYS A 364 25.68 2.88 -14.55
CA LYS A 364 25.98 1.44 -14.73
C LYS A 364 24.96 0.52 -14.08
N TYR A 365 24.21 1.04 -13.11
CA TYR A 365 23.30 0.26 -12.27
C TYR A 365 21.84 0.60 -12.51
N VAL A 366 21.53 1.57 -13.38
CA VAL A 366 20.16 2.03 -13.59
C VAL A 366 19.71 1.86 -15.04
N ARG A 367 18.44 1.50 -15.22
CA ARG A 367 17.76 1.52 -16.51
C ARG A 367 16.49 2.36 -16.41
N LEU A 368 16.30 3.28 -17.36
CA LEU A 368 15.20 4.24 -17.36
C LEU A 368 13.92 3.54 -17.82
N TRP A 369 12.78 3.80 -17.17
CA TRP A 369 11.48 3.33 -17.62
C TRP A 369 11.02 4.06 -18.89
N ASP A 370 10.50 3.31 -19.85
CA ASP A 370 10.00 3.85 -21.12
C ASP A 370 8.61 4.51 -20.99
N THR A 371 7.85 4.13 -19.97
CA THR A 371 6.54 4.69 -19.66
C THR A 371 6.67 6.10 -19.10
N TYR A 372 5.88 7.04 -19.65
CA TYR A 372 5.92 8.45 -19.30
C TYR A 372 4.51 9.02 -19.20
N GLU A 373 4.25 9.71 -18.09
CA GLU A 373 3.08 10.56 -17.92
C GLU A 373 3.52 12.02 -18.02
N GLU A 374 2.91 12.75 -18.95
CA GLU A 374 3.15 14.18 -19.14
C GLU A 374 2.54 14.98 -17.98
N GLU A 375 3.36 15.79 -17.32
CA GLU A 375 2.90 16.79 -16.36
C GLU A 375 3.46 18.16 -16.74
N GLU A 376 2.58 19.18 -16.78
CA GLU A 376 3.03 20.53 -17.12
C GLU A 376 4.00 21.06 -16.05
N GLY A 377 5.21 21.42 -16.48
CA GLY A 377 6.22 22.02 -15.63
C GLY A 377 7.15 21.04 -14.90
N ILE A 378 6.88 19.73 -14.93
CA ILE A 378 7.68 18.71 -14.23
C ILE A 378 8.00 17.54 -15.16
N GLU A 379 9.26 17.14 -15.19
CA GLU A 379 9.67 15.87 -15.81
C GLU A 379 9.95 14.83 -14.75
N ARG A 380 9.25 13.69 -14.84
CA ARG A 380 9.41 12.55 -13.94
C ARG A 380 10.21 11.43 -14.62
N PHE A 381 11.15 10.87 -13.88
CA PHE A 381 11.98 9.76 -14.31
C PHE A 381 12.02 8.69 -13.23
N SER A 382 11.69 7.45 -13.63
CA SER A 382 11.80 6.25 -12.80
C SER A 382 12.89 5.35 -13.36
N PHE A 383 13.72 4.81 -12.48
CA PHE A 383 14.87 4.00 -12.84
C PHE A 383 14.85 2.68 -12.07
N SER A 384 14.77 1.56 -12.79
CA SER A 384 15.01 0.23 -12.20
C SER A 384 16.49 0.04 -11.92
N ILE A 385 16.80 -0.68 -10.85
CA ILE A 385 18.17 -0.96 -10.43
C ILE A 385 18.60 -2.35 -10.93
N TYR A 386 19.79 -2.43 -11.49
CA TYR A 386 20.44 -3.65 -11.97
C TYR A 386 21.85 -3.74 -11.40
N VAL A 387 22.19 -4.89 -10.82
CA VAL A 387 23.55 -5.19 -10.35
C VAL A 387 24.01 -6.46 -11.04
N ASN A 388 25.17 -6.41 -11.70
CA ASN A 388 25.67 -7.51 -12.55
C ASN A 388 24.64 -7.96 -13.60
N ASP A 389 23.94 -6.98 -14.21
CA ASP A 389 22.83 -7.19 -15.17
C ASP A 389 21.60 -7.94 -14.62
N ILE A 390 21.51 -8.15 -13.31
CA ILE A 390 20.38 -8.77 -12.62
C ILE A 390 19.51 -7.68 -11.99
N HIS A 391 18.21 -7.72 -12.24
CA HIS A 391 17.24 -6.78 -11.68
C HIS A 391 17.16 -6.91 -10.16
N VAL A 392 17.04 -5.78 -9.45
CA VAL A 392 16.76 -5.74 -8.01
C VAL A 392 15.27 -5.46 -7.80
N GLU A 393 14.53 -6.49 -7.43
CA GLU A 393 13.07 -6.46 -7.33
C GLU A 393 12.58 -5.56 -6.20
N GLY A 394 11.50 -4.81 -6.47
CA GLY A 394 10.93 -3.83 -5.53
C GLY A 394 11.79 -2.59 -5.26
N LYS A 395 12.93 -2.43 -5.94
CA LYS A 395 13.88 -1.32 -5.74
C LYS A 395 14.01 -0.47 -7.00
N TYR A 396 13.70 0.82 -6.89
CA TYR A 396 13.83 1.77 -7.99
C TYR A 396 14.15 3.18 -7.47
N ILE A 397 14.61 4.05 -8.37
CA ILE A 397 14.92 5.45 -8.06
C ILE A 397 13.95 6.34 -8.82
N MET A 398 13.36 7.32 -8.15
CA MET A 398 12.48 8.32 -8.74
C MET A 398 13.10 9.72 -8.63
N ILE A 399 13.09 10.47 -9.73
CA ILE A 399 13.53 11.87 -9.78
C ILE A 399 12.51 12.72 -10.52
N ASN A 400 12.13 13.85 -9.90
CA ASN A 400 11.34 14.88 -10.54
C ASN A 400 12.19 16.14 -10.77
N ILE A 401 12.23 16.62 -12.01
CA ILE A 401 12.98 17.79 -12.43
C ILE A 401 12.02 18.93 -12.75
N ASN A 402 12.29 20.11 -12.21
CA ASN A 402 11.61 21.34 -12.61
C ASN A 402 12.05 21.73 -14.03
N THR A 403 11.11 21.78 -14.96
CA THR A 403 11.39 22.11 -16.37
C THR A 403 11.76 23.56 -16.61
N GLU A 404 11.52 24.47 -15.67
CA GLU A 404 11.88 25.90 -15.80
C GLU A 404 13.38 26.11 -15.61
N ASN A 405 13.99 25.44 -14.63
CA ASN A 405 15.37 25.71 -14.20
C ASN A 405 16.27 24.46 -14.14
N GLY A 406 15.72 23.25 -14.29
CA GLY A 406 16.45 21.99 -14.27
C GLY A 406 16.89 21.51 -12.89
N ALA A 407 16.32 22.08 -11.82
CA ALA A 407 16.60 21.68 -10.45
C ALA A 407 15.75 20.49 -10.01
N VAL A 408 16.27 19.71 -9.05
CA VAL A 408 15.58 18.54 -8.50
C VAL A 408 14.54 18.99 -7.49
N MET A 409 13.29 18.57 -7.68
CA MET A 409 12.17 18.84 -6.77
C MET A 409 11.82 17.66 -5.88
N HIS A 410 12.03 16.45 -6.40
CA HIS A 410 11.84 15.22 -5.66
C HIS A 410 12.92 14.22 -6.06
N TYR A 411 13.47 13.54 -5.06
CA TYR A 411 14.32 12.38 -5.20
C TYR A 411 13.89 11.36 -4.14
N SER A 412 13.72 10.13 -4.57
CA SER A 412 13.62 8.96 -3.70
C SER A 412 14.47 7.88 -4.32
N GLY A 413 15.43 7.36 -3.56
CA GLY A 413 16.32 6.33 -4.04
C GLY A 413 16.95 5.57 -2.89
N GLU A 414 17.99 4.83 -3.23
CA GLU A 414 18.64 3.88 -2.34
C GLU A 414 20.09 4.29 -2.06
N SER A 415 20.65 3.80 -0.96
CA SER A 415 22.03 4.13 -0.59
C SER A 415 23.07 3.52 -1.54
N SER A 416 24.28 4.07 -1.61
CA SER A 416 25.36 3.41 -2.36
C SER A 416 25.84 2.12 -1.67
N LYS A 417 25.48 1.93 -0.39
CA LYS A 417 25.87 0.77 0.43
C LYS A 417 25.24 -0.51 -0.11
N PHE A 418 23.93 -0.52 -0.40
CA PHE A 418 23.28 -1.76 -0.85
C PHE A 418 23.82 -2.20 -2.22
N ILE A 419 24.10 -1.27 -3.15
CA ILE A 419 24.75 -1.62 -4.44
C ILE A 419 26.09 -2.30 -4.19
N LYS A 420 26.93 -1.73 -3.30
CA LYS A 420 28.22 -2.32 -2.93
C LYS A 420 28.05 -3.69 -2.27
N GLU A 421 27.03 -3.87 -1.45
CA GLU A 421 26.70 -5.14 -0.83
C GLU A 421 26.34 -6.19 -1.89
N LEU A 422 25.39 -5.88 -2.78
CA LEU A 422 24.93 -6.75 -3.85
C LEU A 422 26.07 -7.16 -4.81
N LEU A 423 27.03 -6.26 -5.06
CA LEU A 423 28.22 -6.58 -5.86
C LEU A 423 29.11 -7.67 -5.23
N THR A 424 28.97 -7.97 -3.94
CA THR A 424 29.72 -9.05 -3.26
C THR A 424 29.06 -10.43 -3.35
N TYR A 425 27.80 -10.51 -3.78
CA TYR A 425 27.06 -11.77 -3.83
C TYR A 425 27.51 -12.64 -5.01
N GLU A 426 27.44 -13.97 -4.82
CA GLU A 426 27.53 -14.93 -5.91
C GLU A 426 26.32 -14.75 -6.84
N THR A 427 26.58 -14.46 -8.12
CA THR A 427 25.53 -14.17 -9.11
C THR A 427 25.30 -15.30 -10.10
N THR A 428 26.06 -16.38 -9.99
CA THR A 428 25.91 -17.56 -10.86
C THR A 428 24.92 -18.53 -10.21
N PRO A 429 23.71 -18.71 -10.77
CA PRO A 429 22.76 -19.69 -10.26
C PRO A 429 23.35 -21.10 -10.27
N LYS A 430 23.04 -21.89 -9.24
CA LYS A 430 23.39 -23.33 -9.20
C LYS A 430 22.24 -24.21 -9.71
N VAL A 431 21.05 -23.62 -9.79
CA VAL A 431 19.86 -24.21 -10.40
C VAL A 431 19.55 -23.44 -11.67
N THR A 432 19.22 -24.16 -12.72
CA THR A 432 18.84 -23.57 -14.00
C THR A 432 17.43 -22.98 -13.94
N LYS A 433 17.16 -22.05 -14.85
CA LYS A 433 15.84 -21.45 -15.01
C LYS A 433 14.77 -22.52 -15.31
N GLU A 434 15.13 -23.52 -16.11
CA GLU A 434 14.25 -24.61 -16.52
C GLU A 434 13.87 -25.51 -15.33
N GLU A 435 14.84 -25.86 -14.47
CA GLU A 435 14.59 -26.64 -13.26
C GLU A 435 13.67 -25.87 -12.29
N ALA A 436 13.91 -24.57 -12.09
CA ALA A 436 13.04 -23.73 -11.25
C ALA A 436 11.61 -23.62 -11.81
N LEU A 437 11.49 -23.50 -13.14
CA LEU A 437 10.21 -23.42 -13.84
C LEU A 437 9.41 -24.73 -13.71
N GLU A 438 10.06 -25.90 -13.77
CA GLU A 438 9.41 -27.20 -13.57
C GLU A 438 8.81 -27.29 -12.16
N VAL A 439 9.59 -26.94 -11.13
CA VAL A 439 9.13 -26.91 -9.73
C VAL A 439 7.93 -25.98 -9.54
N TYR A 440 7.95 -24.79 -10.17
CA TYR A 440 6.85 -23.85 -10.07
C TYR A 440 5.59 -24.36 -10.81
N ARG A 441 5.73 -24.87 -12.04
CA ARG A 441 4.62 -25.41 -12.85
C ARG A 441 3.90 -26.57 -12.18
N GLU A 442 4.61 -27.44 -11.46
CA GLU A 442 3.99 -28.52 -10.69
C GLU A 442 3.08 -28.01 -9.57
N ALA A 443 3.40 -26.85 -9.00
CA ALA A 443 2.64 -26.22 -7.93
C ALA A 443 1.52 -25.29 -8.45
N MET A 444 1.54 -24.87 -9.70
CA MET A 444 0.52 -24.00 -10.29
C MET A 444 -0.88 -24.62 -10.21
N ARG A 445 -1.83 -23.82 -9.79
CA ARG A 445 -3.28 -24.07 -9.74
C ARG A 445 -4.01 -22.83 -10.28
N VAL A 446 -5.31 -22.96 -10.47
CA VAL A 446 -6.19 -21.83 -10.71
C VAL A 446 -7.33 -21.85 -9.70
N ASN A 447 -7.79 -20.68 -9.30
CA ASN A 447 -9.00 -20.51 -8.51
C ASN A 447 -10.03 -19.71 -9.31
N LEU A 448 -11.28 -20.13 -9.27
CA LEU A 448 -12.38 -19.40 -9.89
C LEU A 448 -12.93 -18.39 -8.88
N GLU A 449 -12.95 -17.11 -9.22
CA GLU A 449 -13.42 -16.05 -8.32
C GLU A 449 -14.16 -14.95 -9.07
N TRP A 450 -15.05 -14.26 -8.36
CA TRP A 450 -15.65 -13.03 -8.88
C TRP A 450 -14.66 -11.89 -8.72
N PHE A 451 -14.45 -11.16 -9.81
CA PHE A 451 -13.63 -9.95 -9.88
C PHE A 451 -14.54 -8.74 -10.12
N LEU A 452 -14.24 -7.63 -9.45
CA LEU A 452 -14.94 -6.37 -9.64
C LEU A 452 -14.06 -5.46 -10.52
N GLU A 453 -14.56 -5.12 -11.71
CA GLU A 453 -13.93 -4.14 -12.58
C GLU A 453 -14.24 -2.73 -12.05
N ASN A 454 -13.20 -2.02 -11.60
CA ASN A 454 -13.36 -0.73 -10.91
C ASN A 454 -13.26 0.48 -11.85
N GLU A 455 -12.93 0.28 -13.13
CA GLU A 455 -12.75 1.38 -14.11
C GLU A 455 -14.02 1.77 -14.88
N VAL A 456 -15.17 1.18 -14.55
CA VAL A 456 -16.46 1.43 -15.22
C VAL A 456 -17.43 2.22 -14.32
N GLU A 457 -18.23 3.11 -14.92
CA GLU A 457 -19.24 3.91 -14.19
C GLU A 457 -20.32 3.05 -13.51
N GLU A 458 -20.59 1.85 -14.04
CA GLU A 458 -21.51 0.86 -13.47
C GLU A 458 -20.73 -0.33 -12.92
N THR A 459 -21.03 -0.77 -11.71
CA THR A 459 -20.45 -1.96 -11.08
C THR A 459 -20.54 -3.18 -12.00
N ASN A 460 -19.41 -3.66 -12.53
CA ASN A 460 -19.34 -4.83 -13.40
C ASN A 460 -18.55 -5.97 -12.73
N TYR A 461 -19.19 -7.12 -12.57
CA TYR A 461 -18.55 -8.32 -12.03
C TYR A 461 -18.26 -9.32 -13.13
N GLU A 462 -17.03 -9.79 -13.17
CA GLU A 462 -16.57 -10.80 -14.11
C GLU A 462 -16.11 -12.04 -13.35
N LEU A 463 -16.43 -13.21 -13.88
CA LEU A 463 -16.00 -14.47 -13.29
C LEU A 463 -14.66 -14.86 -13.93
N LEU A 464 -13.60 -14.92 -13.14
CA LEU A 464 -12.23 -15.12 -13.62
C LEU A 464 -11.58 -16.34 -12.98
N TYR A 465 -10.74 -17.03 -13.72
CA TYR A 465 -9.70 -17.90 -13.17
C TYR A 465 -8.47 -17.06 -12.82
N LYS A 466 -8.06 -17.12 -11.56
CA LYS A 466 -6.81 -16.53 -11.06
C LYS A 466 -5.75 -17.60 -10.88
N GLN A 467 -4.58 -17.36 -11.47
CA GLN A 467 -3.39 -18.19 -11.23
C GLN A 467 -2.94 -18.12 -9.77
N THR A 468 -2.61 -19.27 -9.17
CA THR A 468 -2.07 -19.33 -7.81
C THR A 468 -1.19 -20.56 -7.59
N THR A 469 -0.36 -20.55 -6.56
CA THR A 469 0.37 -21.73 -6.03
C THR A 469 -0.08 -22.07 -4.60
N ASN A 470 -1.19 -21.48 -4.16
CA ASN A 470 -1.79 -21.65 -2.85
C ASN A 470 -2.15 -23.12 -2.57
N GLU A 471 -1.69 -23.64 -1.43
CA GLU A 471 -2.00 -25.00 -0.97
C GLU A 471 -3.51 -25.23 -0.77
N ASN A 472 -4.21 -24.21 -0.26
CA ASN A 472 -5.64 -24.19 0.02
C ASN A 472 -6.43 -23.40 -1.05
N HIS A 473 -6.01 -23.44 -2.33
CA HIS A 473 -6.65 -22.73 -3.46
C HIS A 473 -8.17 -22.94 -3.63
N LYS A 474 -8.79 -23.89 -2.91
CA LYS A 474 -10.24 -24.15 -2.90
C LYS A 474 -10.98 -23.40 -1.79
N GLU A 475 -10.26 -22.77 -0.87
CA GLU A 475 -10.81 -22.09 0.29
C GLU A 475 -10.52 -20.59 0.19
N PHE A 476 -11.57 -19.79 0.01
CA PHE A 476 -11.48 -18.35 -0.29
C PHE A 476 -10.88 -17.48 0.84
N PHE A 477 -10.70 -18.04 2.03
CA PHE A 477 -10.54 -17.25 3.25
C PHE A 477 -9.54 -17.80 4.26
N GLU A 478 -8.88 -18.92 4.00
CA GLU A 478 -7.83 -19.41 4.90
C GLU A 478 -6.51 -18.68 4.67
N CYS A 479 -5.78 -18.40 5.75
CA CYS A 479 -4.39 -17.95 5.68
C CYS A 479 -3.56 -19.05 5.02
N SER A 480 -3.32 -18.89 3.73
CA SER A 480 -2.56 -19.84 2.95
C SER A 480 -1.18 -19.32 2.62
N ARG A 481 -0.21 -20.22 2.57
CA ARG A 481 1.08 -19.91 1.96
C ARG A 481 1.03 -20.11 0.45
N GLU A 482 1.73 -19.25 -0.28
CA GLU A 482 1.94 -19.38 -1.72
C GLU A 482 3.43 -19.36 -2.05
N ILE A 483 3.84 -20.10 -3.08
CA ILE A 483 5.21 -20.06 -3.59
C ILE A 483 5.40 -18.72 -4.28
N ARG A 484 6.26 -17.90 -3.69
CA ARG A 484 6.60 -16.58 -4.21
C ARG A 484 7.83 -16.64 -5.11
N TYR A 485 8.83 -17.42 -4.72
CA TYR A 485 10.09 -17.55 -5.45
C TYR A 485 10.66 -18.97 -5.38
N ILE A 486 11.59 -19.28 -6.27
CA ILE A 486 12.48 -20.45 -6.17
C ILE A 486 13.91 -19.95 -5.95
N ASP A 487 14.60 -20.47 -4.94
CA ASP A 487 15.99 -20.07 -4.64
C ASP A 487 16.93 -20.48 -5.80
N ALA A 488 17.70 -19.53 -6.33
CA ALA A 488 18.55 -19.78 -7.51
C ALA A 488 19.79 -20.64 -7.20
N HIS A 489 20.13 -20.83 -5.93
CA HIS A 489 21.27 -21.63 -5.48
C HIS A 489 20.86 -23.01 -4.95
N THR A 490 19.70 -23.13 -4.31
CA THR A 490 19.27 -24.40 -3.71
C THR A 490 18.13 -25.07 -4.48
N GLY A 491 17.36 -24.32 -5.27
CA GLY A 491 16.14 -24.80 -5.93
C GLY A 491 14.96 -24.97 -4.97
N GLU A 492 15.10 -24.57 -3.71
CA GLU A 492 14.03 -24.70 -2.72
C GLU A 492 12.95 -23.63 -2.94
N LYS A 493 11.69 -24.03 -2.68
CA LYS A 493 10.53 -23.13 -2.70
C LYS A 493 10.62 -22.14 -1.55
N ILE A 494 10.44 -20.87 -1.87
CA ILE A 494 10.30 -19.78 -0.90
C ILE A 494 8.83 -19.41 -0.86
N TRP A 495 8.22 -19.67 0.28
CA TRP A 495 6.80 -19.46 0.54
C TRP A 495 6.57 -18.12 1.22
N SER A 496 5.54 -17.38 0.79
CA SER A 496 5.03 -16.21 1.51
C SER A 496 3.94 -16.65 2.48
N GLU A 497 4.05 -16.28 3.76
CA GLU A 497 2.99 -16.47 4.76
C GLU A 497 2.14 -15.19 4.88
N TYR A 498 0.81 -15.34 4.86
CA TYR A 498 -0.18 -14.27 5.00
C TYR A 498 -0.82 -14.22 6.39
#